data_AF-A0A147I681-F1
#
_entry.id   AF-A0A147I681-F1
#
_cell.length_a   1.000
_cell.length_b   1.000
_cell.length_c   1.000
_cell.angle_alpha   90.00
_cell.angle_beta   90.00
_cell.angle_gamma   90.00
#
_symmetry.space_group_name_H-M   'P 1'
#
loop_
_entity.id
_entity.type
_entity.pdbx_description
1 polymer ?
#
loop_
_entity_poly.entity_id
_entity_poly.type
_entity_poly.pdbx_seq_one_letter_code
_entity_poly.pdbx_strand_id
1 'polypeptide(L)'
;MTPTRRSVLVAGLALVAAPGAAAETAPRLRRLSPRLDRMIAPGTEPEVIATGIRWAEGPVWVPRGGYLLFSDPPANIVRRWQRGRGVSVVLNPSGAGGTDPRLVREPGANGLALDARGALLIANSGGRSIDRVDLASGRRTVLVDRYGGKRFNSPNDLHVARDGAIWFTDPPYGFQDGDTSSLKEQPVNGVYRRRADGRIDLIDGTLTRPNGVALSPDERRLYVSVSDSAAPRIMVYDVDPRGQVSGRRVLLDARTMAAAGGAGLPDGMKVARDGTLVCSVPGGMMLMTPEAEPLGLIEQGAPIANCAFGEGGRALFMAANDRILRLALRPGWQG
;
A
#
# COMPACT_ATOMS: atom_id res chain seq x y z
N MET A 1 27.45 -50.79 58.67
CA MET A 1 27.98 -49.58 58.00
C MET A 1 27.99 -49.85 56.50
N THR A 2 27.07 -49.20 55.80
CA THR A 2 26.78 -49.32 54.36
C THR A 2 27.72 -48.43 53.56
N PRO A 3 28.38 -48.92 52.48
CA PRO A 3 28.92 -48.05 51.45
C PRO A 3 27.99 -48.03 50.23
N THR A 4 27.63 -46.81 49.88
CA THR A 4 26.68 -46.35 48.86
C THR A 4 27.16 -46.62 47.43
N ARG A 5 26.25 -47.10 46.58
CA ARG A 5 26.41 -47.18 45.12
C ARG A 5 26.52 -45.77 44.52
N ARG A 6 27.61 -45.48 43.82
CA ARG A 6 27.76 -44.29 42.97
C ARG A 6 27.10 -44.57 41.61
N SER A 7 25.97 -43.93 41.36
CA SER A 7 25.35 -43.86 40.03
C SER A 7 25.98 -42.70 39.26
N VAL A 8 26.66 -42.99 38.15
CA VAL A 8 27.13 -41.97 37.21
C VAL A 8 25.96 -41.60 36.29
N LEU A 9 25.42 -40.40 36.45
CA LEU A 9 24.47 -39.82 35.49
C LEU A 9 25.27 -39.25 34.32
N VAL A 10 25.20 -39.90 33.16
CA VAL A 10 25.66 -39.32 31.89
C VAL A 10 24.55 -38.39 31.41
N ALA A 11 24.75 -37.08 31.57
CA ALA A 11 23.88 -36.07 31.01
C ALA A 11 24.15 -35.98 29.49
N GLY A 12 23.25 -36.52 28.68
CA GLY A 12 23.27 -36.32 27.24
C GLY A 12 22.90 -34.88 26.90
N LEU A 13 23.82 -34.12 26.28
CA LEU A 13 23.49 -32.86 25.62
C LEU A 13 22.60 -33.18 24.41
N ALA A 14 21.30 -32.91 24.54
CA ALA A 14 20.43 -32.78 23.38
C ALA A 14 20.77 -31.46 22.68
N LEU A 15 21.38 -31.51 21.50
CA LEU A 15 21.43 -30.36 20.59
C LEU A 15 19.99 -30.03 20.19
N VAL A 16 19.43 -28.97 20.76
CA VAL A 16 18.23 -28.34 20.22
C VAL A 16 18.64 -27.67 18.92
N ALA A 17 18.32 -28.31 17.79
CA ALA A 17 18.44 -27.68 16.49
C ALA A 17 17.56 -26.43 16.51
N ALA A 18 18.18 -25.25 16.38
CA ALA A 18 17.45 -24.02 16.17
C ALA A 18 16.56 -24.20 14.92
N PRO A 19 15.29 -23.75 14.95
CA PRO A 19 14.46 -23.78 13.75
C PRO A 19 15.19 -23.01 12.66
N GLY A 20 15.52 -23.69 11.56
CA GLY A 20 16.19 -23.08 10.43
C GLY A 20 15.40 -21.86 9.97
N ALA A 21 16.04 -20.70 9.93
CA ALA A 21 15.46 -19.52 9.30
C ALA A 21 15.02 -19.93 7.90
N ALA A 22 13.71 -19.83 7.61
CA ALA A 22 13.20 -20.09 6.29
C ALA A 22 14.04 -19.25 5.31
N ALA A 23 14.65 -19.90 4.32
CA ALA A 23 15.47 -19.21 3.33
C ALA A 23 14.65 -18.08 2.72
N GLU A 24 15.13 -16.86 2.88
CA GLU A 24 14.52 -15.65 2.35
C GLU A 24 14.36 -15.83 0.84
N THR A 25 13.12 -15.91 0.37
CA THR A 25 12.87 -16.16 -1.05
C THR A 25 13.19 -14.89 -1.81
N ALA A 26 14.20 -14.97 -2.68
CA ALA A 26 14.56 -13.86 -3.54
C ALA A 26 13.32 -13.39 -4.34
N PRO A 27 13.07 -12.07 -4.41
CA PRO A 27 12.01 -11.53 -5.24
C PRO A 27 12.14 -12.00 -6.68
N ARG A 28 11.03 -12.37 -7.30
CA ARG A 28 11.00 -12.87 -8.68
C ARG A 28 9.76 -12.41 -9.43
N LEU A 29 9.85 -12.38 -10.75
CA LEU A 29 8.74 -12.13 -11.66
C LEU A 29 8.27 -13.43 -12.32
N ARG A 30 7.08 -13.90 -11.94
CA ARG A 30 6.39 -14.98 -12.66
C ARG A 30 5.65 -14.41 -13.86
N ARG A 31 6.04 -14.84 -15.06
CA ARG A 31 5.38 -14.46 -16.32
C ARG A 31 4.16 -15.32 -16.57
N LEU A 32 3.01 -14.69 -16.78
CA LEU A 32 1.73 -15.37 -16.99
C LEU A 32 1.21 -15.19 -18.42
N SER A 33 1.69 -14.17 -19.13
CA SER A 33 1.35 -13.90 -20.53
C SER A 33 2.55 -13.37 -21.30
N PRO A 34 2.75 -13.76 -22.58
CA PRO A 34 3.75 -13.14 -23.46
C PRO A 34 3.53 -11.62 -23.64
N ARG A 35 2.29 -11.14 -23.45
CA ARG A 35 1.96 -9.71 -23.50
C ARG A 35 2.73 -8.88 -22.47
N LEU A 36 3.22 -9.50 -21.39
CA LEU A 36 4.04 -8.82 -20.36
C LEU A 36 5.34 -8.27 -20.94
N ASP A 37 5.86 -8.88 -22.02
CA ASP A 37 7.14 -8.49 -22.61
C ASP A 37 7.11 -7.09 -23.22
N ARG A 38 5.93 -6.51 -23.48
CA ARG A 38 5.79 -5.09 -23.85
C ARG A 38 6.15 -4.13 -22.72
N MET A 39 6.09 -4.60 -21.47
CA MET A 39 6.29 -3.81 -20.25
C MET A 39 7.64 -4.10 -19.61
N ILE A 40 8.03 -5.37 -19.56
CA ILE A 40 9.20 -5.85 -18.82
C ILE A 40 9.97 -6.82 -19.70
N ALA A 41 11.23 -6.49 -20.00
CA ALA A 41 12.09 -7.33 -20.82
C ALA A 41 12.28 -8.73 -20.20
N PRO A 42 12.35 -9.81 -21.00
CA PRO A 42 12.65 -11.16 -20.51
C PRO A 42 13.92 -11.17 -19.64
N GLY A 43 13.91 -11.99 -18.58
CA GLY A 43 15.03 -12.09 -17.61
C GLY A 43 15.18 -10.90 -16.65
N THR A 44 14.34 -9.88 -16.73
CA THR A 44 14.33 -8.80 -15.73
C THR A 44 13.68 -9.27 -14.44
N GLU A 45 14.40 -9.15 -13.32
CA GLU A 45 13.94 -9.51 -11.98
C GLU A 45 13.88 -8.29 -11.06
N PRO A 46 13.04 -8.31 -10.00
CA PRO A 46 13.02 -7.24 -9.00
C PRO A 46 14.28 -7.24 -8.14
N GLU A 47 14.81 -6.06 -7.84
CA GLU A 47 15.92 -5.84 -6.91
C GLU A 47 15.44 -5.26 -5.58
N VAL A 48 16.06 -5.66 -4.46
CA VAL A 48 15.85 -5.05 -3.14
C VAL A 48 16.71 -3.80 -3.04
N ILE A 49 16.11 -2.63 -2.80
CA ILE A 49 16.82 -1.34 -2.77
C ILE A 49 16.85 -0.67 -1.39
N ALA A 50 16.06 -1.17 -0.43
CA ALA A 50 16.01 -0.72 0.95
C ALA A 50 15.43 -1.83 1.84
N THR A 51 15.91 -1.99 3.07
CA THR A 51 15.43 -2.95 4.08
C THR A 51 15.36 -2.29 5.47
N GLY A 52 14.93 -3.04 6.50
CA GLY A 52 14.86 -2.54 7.88
C GLY A 52 13.67 -1.61 8.13
N ILE A 53 12.60 -1.78 7.35
CA ILE A 53 11.35 -1.02 7.46
C ILE A 53 10.38 -1.87 8.30
N ARG A 54 9.61 -1.27 9.20
CA ARG A 54 8.67 -2.04 10.03
C ARG A 54 7.46 -2.51 9.22
N TRP A 55 6.89 -1.61 8.40
CA TRP A 55 5.91 -1.94 7.38
C TRP A 55 5.98 -0.90 6.26
N ALA A 56 6.47 -1.29 5.09
CA ALA A 56 6.65 -0.39 3.97
C ALA A 56 5.31 -0.12 3.28
N GLU A 57 4.97 1.15 3.08
CA GLU A 57 3.71 1.60 2.48
C GLU A 57 3.85 2.82 1.58
N GLY A 58 2.76 3.14 0.90
CA GLY A 58 2.53 4.42 0.21
C GLY A 58 3.72 4.97 -0.59
N PRO A 59 4.37 4.18 -1.49
CA PRO A 59 5.46 4.71 -2.28
C PRO A 59 4.95 5.78 -3.25
N VAL A 60 5.73 6.84 -3.46
CA VAL A 60 5.47 7.87 -4.48
C VAL A 60 6.79 8.42 -5.02
N TRP A 61 6.91 8.50 -6.35
CA TRP A 61 8.09 9.07 -6.99
C TRP A 61 7.99 10.60 -7.05
N VAL A 62 9.07 11.30 -6.68
CA VAL A 62 9.19 12.75 -6.78
C VAL A 62 10.10 13.11 -7.97
N PRO A 63 9.53 13.49 -9.14
CA PRO A 63 10.31 13.64 -10.38
C PRO A 63 11.37 14.73 -10.32
N ARG A 64 11.04 15.90 -9.77
CA ARG A 64 11.96 17.05 -9.71
C ARG A 64 13.22 16.76 -8.88
N GLY A 65 13.11 15.87 -7.89
CA GLY A 65 14.22 15.49 -7.03
C GLY A 65 14.89 14.17 -7.40
N GLY A 66 14.27 13.38 -8.27
CA GLY A 66 14.79 12.07 -8.67
C GLY A 66 14.86 11.06 -7.52
N TYR A 67 13.85 11.04 -6.64
CA TYR A 67 13.82 10.15 -5.48
C TYR A 67 12.43 9.56 -5.23
N LEU A 68 12.40 8.42 -4.54
CA LEU A 68 11.18 7.77 -4.06
C LEU A 68 10.93 8.20 -2.62
N LEU A 69 9.71 8.61 -2.29
CA LEU A 69 9.21 8.65 -0.91
C LEU A 69 8.40 7.39 -0.63
N PHE A 70 8.44 6.90 0.60
CA PHE A 70 7.59 5.82 1.08
C PHE A 70 7.39 5.95 2.58
N SER A 71 6.28 5.45 3.08
CA SER A 71 5.89 5.55 4.47
C SER A 71 6.18 4.26 5.25
N ASP A 72 6.21 4.42 6.56
CA ASP A 72 6.21 3.35 7.55
C ASP A 72 5.21 3.73 8.65
N PRO A 73 3.92 3.39 8.45
CA PRO A 73 2.83 3.87 9.29
C PRO A 73 3.01 3.50 10.77
N PRO A 74 3.40 2.26 11.13
CA PRO A 74 3.63 1.89 12.53
C PRO A 74 4.86 2.57 13.14
N ALA A 75 5.88 2.91 12.34
CA ALA A 75 7.06 3.64 12.83
C ALA A 75 6.88 5.16 12.85
N ASN A 76 5.78 5.68 12.30
CA ASN A 76 5.50 7.12 12.19
C ASN A 76 6.55 7.90 11.39
N ILE A 77 7.07 7.30 10.30
CA ILE A 77 8.16 7.88 9.50
C ILE A 77 7.78 7.88 8.02
N VAL A 78 8.20 8.92 7.30
CA VAL A 78 8.32 8.88 5.83
C VAL A 78 9.79 8.96 5.49
N ARG A 79 10.24 8.04 4.64
CA ARG A 79 11.62 7.93 4.18
C ARG A 79 11.72 8.31 2.72
N ARG A 80 12.94 8.63 2.30
CA ARG A 80 13.34 8.87 0.92
C ARG A 80 14.41 7.85 0.54
N TRP A 81 14.23 7.19 -0.60
CA TRP A 81 15.30 6.49 -1.29
C TRP A 81 15.74 7.27 -2.52
N GLN A 82 17.04 7.43 -2.70
CA GLN A 82 17.62 8.03 -3.90
C GLN A 82 18.80 7.19 -4.39
N ARG A 83 18.83 6.90 -5.70
CA ARG A 83 19.90 6.14 -6.34
C ARG A 83 21.27 6.77 -6.02
N GLY A 84 22.22 5.94 -5.61
CA GLY A 84 23.57 6.37 -5.22
C GLY A 84 23.67 7.07 -3.85
N ARG A 85 22.56 7.37 -3.18
CA ARG A 85 22.54 8.00 -1.84
C ARG A 85 21.88 7.12 -0.78
N GLY A 86 21.08 6.13 -1.16
CA GLY A 86 20.39 5.23 -0.25
C GLY A 86 19.18 5.87 0.44
N VAL A 87 18.87 5.39 1.64
CA VAL A 87 17.67 5.77 2.40
C VAL A 87 17.97 6.87 3.42
N SER A 88 17.08 7.85 3.53
CA SER A 88 17.10 8.91 4.55
C SER A 88 15.71 9.20 5.08
N VAL A 89 15.58 9.74 6.30
CA VAL A 89 14.30 10.18 6.87
C VAL A 89 13.92 11.55 6.31
N VAL A 90 12.64 11.74 5.99
CA VAL A 90 12.08 13.02 5.52
C VAL A 90 11.09 13.60 6.53
N LEU A 91 10.19 12.78 7.07
CA LEU A 91 9.24 13.20 8.12
C LEU A 91 9.33 12.25 9.30
N ASN A 92 9.47 12.82 10.51
CA ASN A 92 9.43 12.13 11.79
C ASN A 92 9.03 13.13 12.89
N PRO A 93 7.78 13.13 13.38
CA PRO A 93 6.69 12.23 13.00
C PRO A 93 6.17 12.49 11.58
N SER A 94 5.66 11.46 10.91
CA SER A 94 5.02 11.55 9.60
C SER A 94 3.50 11.70 9.64
N GLY A 95 2.87 11.29 10.73
CA GLY A 95 1.45 11.45 11.02
C GLY A 95 1.23 12.17 12.34
N ALA A 96 0.40 11.60 13.23
CA ALA A 96 0.12 12.16 14.54
C ALA A 96 1.20 11.78 15.56
N GLY A 97 1.66 12.76 16.35
CA GLY A 97 2.50 12.53 17.52
C GLY A 97 1.66 12.29 18.78
N GLY A 98 2.20 11.57 19.77
CA GLY A 98 1.60 11.46 21.10
C GLY A 98 0.31 10.64 21.19
N THR A 99 0.01 9.80 20.19
CA THR A 99 -1.13 8.88 20.23
C THR A 99 -0.95 7.81 21.30
N ASP A 100 -2.04 7.39 21.97
CA ASP A 100 -2.01 6.24 22.86
C ASP A 100 -1.77 4.95 22.06
N PRO A 101 -0.64 4.24 22.25
CA PRO A 101 -0.34 3.00 21.51
C PRO A 101 -1.31 1.86 21.82
N ARG A 102 -2.11 1.97 22.90
CA ARG A 102 -3.20 1.02 23.20
C ARG A 102 -4.42 1.22 22.33
N LEU A 103 -4.58 2.40 21.72
CA LEU A 103 -5.74 2.74 20.89
C LEU A 103 -5.36 2.85 19.41
N VAL A 104 -4.15 3.35 19.11
CA VAL A 104 -3.66 3.61 17.76
C VAL A 104 -2.53 2.65 17.41
N ARG A 105 -2.73 1.89 16.34
CA ARG A 105 -1.75 0.94 15.78
C ARG A 105 -0.78 1.61 14.80
N GLU A 106 -1.29 2.51 13.98
CA GLU A 106 -0.55 3.17 12.90
C GLU A 106 -0.65 4.70 13.03
N PRO A 107 0.21 5.32 13.85
CA PRO A 107 0.15 6.77 14.05
C PRO A 107 0.66 7.59 12.85
N GLY A 108 1.38 6.94 11.92
CA GLY A 108 2.05 7.58 10.80
C GLY A 108 1.20 7.89 9.58
N ALA A 109 1.88 8.52 8.61
CA ALA A 109 1.45 8.55 7.22
C ALA A 109 1.31 7.13 6.66
N ASN A 110 0.29 6.90 5.84
CA ASN A 110 0.13 5.67 5.07
C ASN A 110 0.30 5.96 3.57
N GLY A 111 -0.76 5.94 2.77
CA GLY A 111 -0.72 6.29 1.35
C GLY A 111 -0.17 7.69 1.10
N LEU A 112 0.65 7.81 0.06
CA LEU A 112 1.26 9.06 -0.39
C LEU A 112 0.91 9.32 -1.85
N ALA A 113 0.69 10.59 -2.18
CA ALA A 113 0.52 11.05 -3.55
C ALA A 113 1.15 12.45 -3.73
N LEU A 114 1.25 12.93 -4.96
CA LEU A 114 1.63 14.32 -5.24
C LEU A 114 0.43 15.07 -5.82
N ASP A 115 0.26 16.33 -5.41
CA ASP A 115 -0.64 17.24 -6.12
C ASP A 115 0.02 17.76 -7.42
N ALA A 116 -0.75 18.46 -8.26
CA ALA A 116 -0.26 19.02 -9.52
C ALA A 116 0.90 20.03 -9.37
N ARG A 117 1.09 20.58 -8.15
CA ARG A 117 2.19 21.50 -7.82
C ARG A 117 3.40 20.78 -7.22
N GLY A 118 3.35 19.46 -7.07
CA GLY A 118 4.40 18.63 -6.51
C GLY A 118 4.48 18.65 -4.98
N ALA A 119 3.45 19.15 -4.28
CA ALA A 119 3.37 18.98 -2.84
C ALA A 119 2.92 17.56 -2.50
N LEU A 120 3.42 17.04 -1.38
CA LEU A 120 3.07 15.72 -0.88
C LEU A 120 1.67 15.74 -0.28
N LEU A 121 0.82 14.82 -0.69
CA LEU A 121 -0.43 14.50 -0.04
C LEU A 121 -0.26 13.21 0.76
N ILE A 122 -0.87 13.18 1.94
CA ILE A 122 -0.73 12.08 2.90
C ILE A 122 -2.12 11.63 3.32
N ALA A 123 -2.39 10.33 3.19
CA ALA A 123 -3.42 9.66 3.97
C ALA A 123 -2.87 9.48 5.40
N ASN A 124 -3.26 10.38 6.30
CA ASN A 124 -2.72 10.44 7.65
C ASN A 124 -3.55 9.55 8.57
N SER A 125 -3.10 8.30 8.75
CA SER A 125 -3.78 7.27 9.54
C SER A 125 -4.00 7.75 10.98
N GLY A 126 -2.92 8.12 11.69
CA GLY A 126 -3.01 8.60 13.07
C GLY A 126 -3.68 9.97 13.22
N GLY A 127 -3.50 10.85 12.24
CA GLY A 127 -4.14 12.17 12.20
C GLY A 127 -5.61 12.14 11.83
N ARG A 128 -6.09 11.00 11.30
CA ARG A 128 -7.46 10.77 10.82
C ARG A 128 -7.87 11.83 9.79
N SER A 129 -6.97 12.12 8.86
CA SER A 129 -7.09 13.24 7.92
C SER A 129 -6.40 12.98 6.58
N ILE A 130 -6.72 13.79 5.58
CA ILE A 130 -5.86 13.99 4.42
C ILE A 130 -5.07 15.28 4.62
N ASP A 131 -3.75 15.17 4.58
CA ASP A 131 -2.85 16.30 4.77
C ASP A 131 -2.12 16.65 3.48
N ARG A 132 -1.70 17.90 3.38
CA ARG A 132 -0.79 18.41 2.35
C ARG A 132 0.48 18.93 3.01
N VAL A 133 1.64 18.50 2.51
CA VAL A 133 2.96 18.91 2.98
C VAL A 133 3.72 19.54 1.82
N ASP A 134 4.15 20.78 2.01
CA ASP A 134 5.10 21.43 1.13
C ASP A 134 6.50 20.86 1.40
N LEU A 135 7.06 20.13 0.43
CA LEU A 135 8.33 19.41 0.62
C LEU A 135 9.56 20.33 0.74
N ALA A 136 9.45 21.60 0.36
CA ALA A 136 10.56 22.56 0.46
C ALA A 136 10.61 23.21 1.85
N SER A 137 9.45 23.63 2.37
CA SER A 137 9.33 24.31 3.67
C SER A 137 8.99 23.38 4.83
N GLY A 138 8.52 22.16 4.55
CA GLY A 138 7.97 21.24 5.56
C GLY A 138 6.60 21.64 6.09
N ARG A 139 5.99 22.73 5.59
CA ARG A 139 4.69 23.21 6.08
C ARG A 139 3.60 22.19 5.78
N ARG A 140 2.91 21.75 6.84
CA ARG A 140 1.76 20.84 6.76
C ARG A 140 0.44 21.61 6.88
N THR A 141 -0.56 21.19 6.12
CA THR A 141 -1.93 21.70 6.18
C THR A 141 -2.91 20.54 6.10
N VAL A 142 -3.86 20.49 7.03
CA VAL A 142 -4.97 19.53 6.97
C VAL A 142 -5.95 19.98 5.89
N LEU A 143 -6.24 19.12 4.92
CA LEU A 143 -7.17 19.41 3.83
C LEU A 143 -8.61 18.99 4.15
N VAL A 144 -8.76 17.91 4.91
CA VAL A 144 -10.03 17.41 5.45
C VAL A 144 -9.74 16.40 6.57
N ASP A 145 -10.51 16.45 7.65
CA ASP A 145 -10.43 15.51 8.76
C ASP A 145 -11.79 15.00 9.26
N ARG A 146 -12.89 15.44 8.63
CA ARG A 146 -14.26 15.11 9.01
C ARG A 146 -15.18 14.90 7.82
N TYR A 147 -16.20 14.07 8.02
CA TYR A 147 -17.36 13.92 7.17
C TYR A 147 -18.62 13.84 8.04
N GLY A 148 -19.65 14.63 7.72
CA GLY A 148 -20.88 14.70 8.53
C GLY A 148 -20.63 15.09 10.00
N GLY A 149 -19.65 15.95 10.26
CA GLY A 149 -19.25 16.37 11.62
C GLY A 149 -18.37 15.37 12.39
N LYS A 150 -18.27 14.13 11.92
CA LYS A 150 -17.51 13.04 12.54
C LYS A 150 -16.11 12.93 11.95
N ARG A 151 -15.12 12.59 12.76
CA ARG A 151 -13.75 12.33 12.30
C ARG A 151 -13.72 11.08 11.42
N PHE A 152 -12.84 11.05 10.42
CA PHE A 152 -12.57 9.83 9.65
C PHE A 152 -12.06 8.70 10.54
N ASN A 153 -12.08 7.46 10.08
CA ASN A 153 -11.49 6.33 10.80
C ASN A 153 -9.97 6.51 10.83
N SER A 154 -9.30 6.14 9.75
CA SER A 154 -7.86 6.22 9.56
C SER A 154 -7.59 6.14 8.06
N PRO A 155 -7.59 7.29 7.35
CA PRO A 155 -7.37 7.32 5.92
C PRO A 155 -6.13 6.51 5.53
N ASN A 156 -6.28 5.66 4.51
CA ASN A 156 -5.32 4.60 4.23
C ASN A 156 -4.59 4.80 2.90
N ASP A 157 -5.29 4.89 1.77
CA ASP A 157 -4.67 5.23 0.47
C ASP A 157 -5.42 6.38 -0.22
N LEU A 158 -4.77 7.01 -1.20
CA LEU A 158 -5.35 8.11 -1.99
C LEU A 158 -4.91 8.15 -3.45
N HIS A 159 -5.77 8.74 -4.28
CA HIS A 159 -5.52 9.04 -5.68
C HIS A 159 -5.93 10.49 -5.98
N VAL A 160 -5.10 11.21 -6.73
CA VAL A 160 -5.37 12.59 -7.15
C VAL A 160 -5.84 12.58 -8.59
N ALA A 161 -7.09 13.01 -8.80
CA ALA A 161 -7.66 13.17 -10.13
C ALA A 161 -7.10 14.41 -10.86
N ARG A 162 -7.29 14.47 -12.16
CA ARG A 162 -6.84 15.57 -13.04
C ARG A 162 -7.45 16.92 -12.66
N ASP A 163 -8.69 16.92 -12.17
CA ASP A 163 -9.39 18.11 -11.66
C ASP A 163 -8.89 18.57 -10.27
N GLY A 164 -7.96 17.83 -9.66
CA GLY A 164 -7.45 18.08 -8.31
C GLY A 164 -8.32 17.50 -7.20
N ALA A 165 -9.39 16.76 -7.52
CA ALA A 165 -10.12 15.99 -6.53
C ALA A 165 -9.24 14.87 -5.95
N ILE A 166 -9.47 14.53 -4.69
CA ILE A 166 -8.73 13.48 -3.97
C ILE A 166 -9.73 12.38 -3.65
N TRP A 167 -9.49 11.20 -4.23
CA TRP A 167 -10.19 9.97 -3.88
C TRP A 167 -9.39 9.27 -2.80
N PHE A 168 -10.03 8.82 -1.74
CA PHE A 168 -9.34 8.16 -0.64
C PHE A 168 -10.22 7.12 0.05
N THR A 169 -9.56 6.18 0.73
CA THR A 169 -10.21 5.13 1.52
C THR A 169 -10.01 5.38 3.00
N ASP A 170 -11.00 4.99 3.79
CA ASP A 170 -11.04 5.21 5.23
C ASP A 170 -11.40 3.92 6.01
N PRO A 171 -10.59 2.86 5.90
CA PRO A 171 -10.72 1.68 6.74
C PRO A 171 -10.26 1.98 8.18
N PRO A 172 -10.53 1.09 9.15
CA PRO A 172 -10.17 1.28 10.55
C PRO A 172 -8.77 0.72 10.91
N TYR A 173 -7.86 0.57 9.95
CA TYR A 173 -6.54 -0.04 10.17
C TYR A 173 -5.67 0.75 11.16
N GLY A 174 -5.83 2.07 11.24
CA GLY A 174 -5.10 2.88 12.21
C GLY A 174 -5.41 2.55 13.67
N PHE A 175 -6.50 1.85 13.95
CA PHE A 175 -6.94 1.50 15.30
C PHE A 175 -6.48 0.10 15.71
N GLN A 176 -6.15 -0.07 16.99
CA GLN A 176 -5.82 -1.39 17.55
C GLN A 176 -7.01 -2.35 17.43
N ASP A 177 -8.19 -1.91 17.83
CA ASP A 177 -9.41 -2.73 17.85
C ASP A 177 -10.23 -2.67 16.55
N GLY A 178 -9.70 -2.05 15.48
CA GLY A 178 -10.39 -1.93 14.21
C GLY A 178 -11.81 -1.35 14.34
N ASP A 179 -12.81 -2.08 13.86
CA ASP A 179 -14.21 -1.61 13.85
C ASP A 179 -14.81 -1.40 15.25
N THR A 180 -14.30 -2.08 16.28
CA THR A 180 -14.80 -1.97 17.65
C THR A 180 -14.06 -0.90 18.46
N SER A 181 -13.14 -0.16 17.83
CA SER A 181 -12.39 0.91 18.49
C SER A 181 -13.32 2.02 18.98
N SER A 182 -13.07 2.49 20.20
CA SER A 182 -13.72 3.68 20.77
C SER A 182 -13.40 4.98 20.01
N LEU A 183 -12.36 4.98 19.17
CA LEU A 183 -12.01 6.14 18.33
C LEU A 183 -12.89 6.25 17.08
N LYS A 184 -13.57 5.17 16.68
CA LYS A 184 -14.33 5.12 15.43
C LYS A 184 -15.61 5.95 15.54
N GLU A 185 -15.71 7.01 14.75
CA GLU A 185 -16.89 7.89 14.73
C GLU A 185 -17.75 7.67 13.47
N GLN A 186 -17.12 7.35 12.33
CA GLN A 186 -17.85 7.04 11.10
C GLN A 186 -18.61 5.72 11.24
N PRO A 187 -19.87 5.65 10.77
CA PRO A 187 -20.64 4.41 10.81
C PRO A 187 -20.17 3.39 9.76
N VAL A 188 -19.29 3.80 8.84
CA VAL A 188 -18.85 3.02 7.67
C VAL A 188 -17.34 3.02 7.53
N ASN A 189 -16.83 2.05 6.77
CA ASN A 189 -15.47 2.08 6.23
C ASN A 189 -15.60 2.56 4.78
N GLY A 190 -15.31 3.83 4.56
CA GLY A 190 -15.77 4.55 3.37
C GLY A 190 -14.73 4.67 2.26
N VAL A 191 -15.22 4.78 1.03
CA VAL A 191 -14.52 5.40 -0.10
C VAL A 191 -15.08 6.81 -0.25
N TYR A 192 -14.22 7.80 -0.25
CA TYR A 192 -14.61 9.21 -0.30
C TYR A 192 -13.95 9.93 -1.47
N ARG A 193 -14.60 11.00 -1.93
CA ARG A 193 -14.04 11.97 -2.87
C ARG A 193 -14.08 13.36 -2.23
N ARG A 194 -12.92 13.95 -1.99
CA ARG A 194 -12.79 15.39 -1.75
C ARG A 194 -12.70 16.10 -3.09
N ARG A 195 -13.73 16.85 -3.45
CA ARG A 195 -13.77 17.68 -4.65
C ARG A 195 -12.73 18.81 -4.58
N ALA A 196 -12.42 19.40 -5.73
CA ALA A 196 -11.49 20.53 -5.81
C ALA A 196 -11.91 21.72 -4.94
N ASP A 197 -13.22 21.97 -4.80
CA ASP A 197 -13.80 23.01 -3.94
C ASP A 197 -13.77 22.67 -2.43
N GLY A 198 -13.34 21.46 -2.07
CA GLY A 198 -13.24 20.98 -0.69
C GLY A 198 -14.47 20.24 -0.17
N ARG A 199 -15.57 20.18 -0.92
CA ARG A 199 -16.72 19.33 -0.56
C ARG A 199 -16.34 17.85 -0.57
N ILE A 200 -16.95 17.08 0.32
CA ILE A 200 -16.71 15.64 0.44
C ILE A 200 -17.97 14.87 0.04
N ASP A 201 -17.81 13.89 -0.85
CA ASP A 201 -18.84 12.90 -1.16
C ASP A 201 -18.43 11.54 -0.58
N LEU A 202 -19.37 10.83 0.05
CA LEU A 202 -19.24 9.40 0.31
C LEU A 202 -19.62 8.63 -0.96
N ILE A 203 -18.68 7.89 -1.51
CA ILE A 203 -18.82 7.14 -2.78
C ILE A 203 -19.37 5.75 -2.52
N ASP A 204 -18.79 5.03 -1.55
CA ASP A 204 -19.25 3.71 -1.13
C ASP A 204 -18.97 3.53 0.36
N GLY A 205 -20.03 3.36 1.16
CA GLY A 205 -19.95 3.06 2.59
C GLY A 205 -20.25 1.60 2.92
N THR A 206 -20.40 0.74 1.92
CA THR A 206 -20.83 -0.66 2.08
C THR A 206 -19.66 -1.65 2.08
N LEU A 207 -18.44 -1.17 1.85
CA LEU A 207 -17.24 -2.00 1.86
C LEU A 207 -16.77 -2.26 3.30
N THR A 208 -16.31 -3.48 3.56
CA THR A 208 -15.81 -3.89 4.87
C THR A 208 -14.42 -3.35 5.13
N ARG A 209 -13.53 -3.40 4.12
CA ARG A 209 -12.11 -3.08 4.25
C ARG A 209 -11.57 -2.38 2.98
N PRO A 210 -12.10 -1.21 2.57
CA PRO A 210 -11.57 -0.49 1.41
C PRO A 210 -10.11 -0.10 1.67
N ASN A 211 -9.23 -0.31 0.69
CA ASN A 211 -7.79 -0.12 0.87
C ASN A 211 -7.22 0.71 -0.30
N GLY A 212 -6.49 0.12 -1.24
CA GLY A 212 -5.96 0.81 -2.41
C GLY A 212 -7.06 1.42 -3.29
N VAL A 213 -6.79 2.60 -3.85
CA VAL A 213 -7.71 3.32 -4.74
C VAL A 213 -6.98 3.92 -5.93
N ALA A 214 -7.54 3.78 -7.13
CA ALA A 214 -6.99 4.40 -8.33
C ALA A 214 -8.06 4.66 -9.39
N LEU A 215 -7.84 5.69 -10.22
CA LEU A 215 -8.63 5.93 -11.42
C LEU A 215 -7.94 5.33 -12.65
N SER A 216 -8.73 4.97 -13.66
CA SER A 216 -8.21 4.70 -15.01
C SER A 216 -7.59 5.96 -15.62
N PRO A 217 -6.73 5.84 -16.66
CA PRO A 217 -6.06 7.00 -17.26
C PRO A 217 -7.02 8.07 -17.83
N ASP A 218 -8.19 7.63 -18.29
CA ASP A 218 -9.29 8.48 -18.78
C ASP A 218 -10.28 8.89 -17.68
N GLU A 219 -10.04 8.48 -16.43
CA GLU A 219 -10.84 8.73 -15.23
C GLU A 219 -12.30 8.26 -15.32
N ARG A 220 -12.59 7.30 -16.21
CA ARG A 220 -13.93 6.71 -16.39
C ARG A 220 -14.18 5.47 -15.55
N ARG A 221 -13.14 4.91 -14.92
CA ARG A 221 -13.24 3.80 -13.98
C ARG A 221 -12.56 4.16 -12.68
N LEU A 222 -13.21 3.84 -11.57
CA LEU A 222 -12.64 3.85 -10.22
C LEU A 222 -12.40 2.40 -9.81
N TYR A 223 -11.19 2.10 -9.36
CA TYR A 223 -10.79 0.82 -8.80
C TYR A 223 -10.58 0.97 -7.30
N VAL A 224 -11.10 0.02 -6.53
CA VAL A 224 -10.95 -0.02 -5.06
C VAL A 224 -10.65 -1.45 -4.65
N SER A 225 -9.51 -1.70 -4.00
CA SER A 225 -9.22 -3.00 -3.41
C SER A 225 -9.92 -3.14 -2.05
N VAL A 226 -10.24 -4.37 -1.69
CA VAL A 226 -10.85 -4.70 -0.42
C VAL A 226 -10.03 -5.79 0.28
N SER A 227 -9.31 -5.42 1.33
CA SER A 227 -8.45 -6.32 2.12
C SER A 227 -9.23 -6.96 3.27
N ASP A 228 -10.37 -7.54 2.93
CA ASP A 228 -11.18 -8.36 3.82
C ASP A 228 -10.76 -9.82 3.65
N SER A 229 -10.17 -10.42 4.68
CA SER A 229 -9.66 -11.80 4.59
C SER A 229 -10.76 -12.83 4.31
N ALA A 230 -12.02 -12.55 4.65
CA ALA A 230 -13.14 -13.44 4.37
C ALA A 230 -13.60 -13.36 2.91
N ALA A 231 -13.34 -12.24 2.22
CA ALA A 231 -13.73 -12.03 0.84
C ALA A 231 -12.78 -11.05 0.13
N PRO A 232 -11.50 -11.38 -0.06
CA PRO A 232 -10.55 -10.48 -0.70
C PRO A 232 -10.93 -10.26 -2.16
N ARG A 233 -11.00 -9.00 -2.59
CA ARG A 233 -11.56 -8.64 -3.90
C ARG A 233 -11.08 -7.27 -4.37
N ILE A 234 -11.16 -7.04 -5.68
CA ILE A 234 -11.01 -5.72 -6.30
C ILE A 234 -12.36 -5.33 -6.88
N MET A 235 -12.83 -4.15 -6.50
CA MET A 235 -14.05 -3.55 -7.01
C MET A 235 -13.73 -2.60 -8.16
N VAL A 236 -14.65 -2.48 -9.10
CA VAL A 236 -14.62 -1.44 -10.14
C VAL A 236 -15.98 -0.75 -10.22
N TYR A 237 -15.92 0.54 -10.52
CA TYR A 237 -17.08 1.40 -10.69
C TYR A 237 -16.90 2.24 -11.95
N ASP A 238 -18.01 2.62 -12.56
CA ASP A 238 -18.01 3.56 -13.68
C ASP A 238 -18.12 4.98 -13.13
N VAL A 239 -17.35 5.91 -13.71
CA VAL A 239 -17.26 7.31 -13.30
C VAL A 239 -17.67 8.20 -14.46
N ASP A 240 -18.66 9.06 -14.25
CA ASP A 240 -19.11 10.01 -15.27
C ASP A 240 -18.20 11.27 -15.31
N PRO A 241 -18.33 12.16 -16.31
CA PRO A 241 -17.53 13.39 -16.39
C PRO A 241 -17.73 14.39 -15.23
N ARG A 242 -18.78 14.23 -14.42
CA ARG A 242 -19.01 15.02 -13.20
C ARG A 242 -18.38 14.34 -11.96
N GLY A 243 -17.81 13.15 -12.16
CA GLY A 243 -17.25 12.27 -11.13
C GLY A 243 -18.30 11.62 -10.24
N GLN A 244 -19.52 11.43 -10.75
CA GLN A 244 -20.54 10.59 -10.12
C GLN A 244 -20.23 9.12 -10.43
N VAL A 245 -20.43 8.27 -9.42
CA VAL A 245 -20.04 6.86 -9.46
C VAL A 245 -21.27 5.97 -9.59
N SER A 246 -21.19 4.97 -10.46
CA SER A 246 -22.24 3.97 -10.69
C SER A 246 -21.64 2.61 -11.08
N GLY A 247 -22.47 1.63 -11.43
CA GLY A 247 -22.00 0.38 -12.05
C GLY A 247 -21.09 -0.49 -11.17
N ARG A 248 -21.23 -0.40 -9.83
CA ARG A 248 -20.45 -1.18 -8.86
C ARG A 248 -20.47 -2.67 -9.21
N ARG A 249 -19.29 -3.26 -9.37
CA ARG A 249 -19.11 -4.70 -9.61
C ARG A 249 -17.77 -5.20 -9.09
N VAL A 250 -17.69 -6.50 -8.81
CA VAL A 250 -16.41 -7.17 -8.52
C VAL A 250 -15.66 -7.32 -9.84
N LEU A 251 -14.44 -6.78 -9.91
CA LEU A 251 -13.52 -6.96 -11.02
C LEU A 251 -12.71 -8.27 -10.88
N LEU A 252 -12.20 -8.51 -9.67
CA LEU A 252 -11.41 -9.69 -9.32
C LEU A 252 -11.87 -10.23 -7.97
N ASP A 253 -12.19 -11.51 -7.92
CA ASP A 253 -12.35 -12.26 -6.67
C ASP A 253 -11.05 -13.00 -6.36
N ALA A 254 -10.39 -12.64 -5.27
CA ALA A 254 -9.08 -13.16 -4.90
C ALA A 254 -9.14 -14.31 -3.88
N ARG A 255 -10.33 -14.85 -3.57
CA ARG A 255 -10.49 -15.96 -2.61
C ARG A 255 -9.68 -17.19 -2.99
N THR A 256 -9.64 -17.54 -4.27
CA THR A 256 -8.86 -18.69 -4.77
C THR A 256 -7.36 -18.50 -4.57
N MET A 257 -6.86 -17.27 -4.74
CA MET A 257 -5.46 -16.92 -4.53
C MET A 257 -5.09 -17.00 -3.04
N ALA A 258 -5.98 -16.52 -2.16
CA ALA A 258 -5.80 -16.63 -0.71
C ALA A 258 -5.85 -18.09 -0.24
N ALA A 259 -6.80 -18.89 -0.74
CA ALA A 259 -6.94 -20.30 -0.41
C ALA A 259 -5.72 -21.14 -0.86
N ALA A 260 -5.03 -20.71 -1.93
CA ALA A 260 -3.78 -21.31 -2.38
C ALA A 260 -2.55 -20.94 -1.50
N GLY A 261 -2.75 -20.21 -0.40
CA GLY A 261 -1.68 -19.82 0.53
C GLY A 261 -0.90 -18.58 0.09
N GLY A 262 -1.42 -17.78 -0.84
CA GLY A 262 -0.79 -16.53 -1.25
C GLY A 262 -0.71 -15.54 -0.09
N ALA A 263 0.50 -15.06 0.23
CA ALA A 263 0.70 -14.06 1.28
C ALA A 263 0.07 -12.71 0.91
N GLY A 264 -0.54 -12.03 1.89
CA GLY A 264 -1.13 -10.70 1.70
C GLY A 264 -2.57 -10.73 1.18
N LEU A 265 -3.12 -9.54 0.91
CA LEU A 265 -4.48 -9.30 0.46
C LEU A 265 -4.46 -8.23 -0.64
N PRO A 266 -5.58 -8.00 -1.37
CA PRO A 266 -5.68 -6.86 -2.24
C PRO A 266 -5.51 -5.55 -1.46
N ASP A 267 -4.47 -4.79 -1.79
CA ASP A 267 -4.00 -3.62 -1.04
C ASP A 267 -3.77 -2.45 -2.02
N GLY A 268 -2.66 -1.73 -1.94
CA GLY A 268 -2.30 -0.63 -2.83
C GLY A 268 -2.21 -1.00 -4.32
N MET A 269 -2.54 -0.02 -5.16
CA MET A 269 -2.57 -0.17 -6.62
C MET A 269 -2.18 1.09 -7.38
N LYS A 270 -1.79 0.91 -8.66
CA LYS A 270 -1.63 1.97 -9.66
C LYS A 270 -2.13 1.48 -11.02
N VAL A 271 -2.55 2.42 -11.87
CA VAL A 271 -2.96 2.14 -13.26
C VAL A 271 -1.95 2.77 -14.20
N ALA A 272 -1.39 1.98 -15.10
CA ALA A 272 -0.49 2.42 -16.15
C ALA A 272 -1.24 3.20 -17.24
N ARG A 273 -0.52 3.95 -18.06
CA ARG A 273 -1.11 4.80 -19.11
C ARG A 273 -1.90 4.03 -20.17
N ASP A 274 -1.59 2.75 -20.37
CA ASP A 274 -2.31 1.85 -21.29
C ASP A 274 -3.50 1.13 -20.62
N GLY A 275 -3.84 1.50 -19.38
CA GLY A 275 -4.90 0.88 -18.59
C GLY A 275 -4.47 -0.36 -17.80
N THR A 276 -3.22 -0.83 -17.92
CA THR A 276 -2.73 -1.97 -17.13
C THR A 276 -2.84 -1.65 -15.64
N LEU A 277 -3.57 -2.48 -14.89
CA LEU A 277 -3.70 -2.37 -13.45
C LEU A 277 -2.54 -3.14 -12.80
N VAL A 278 -1.80 -2.46 -11.92
CA VAL A 278 -0.77 -3.04 -11.07
C VAL A 278 -1.30 -2.97 -9.64
N CYS A 279 -1.60 -4.13 -9.06
CA CYS A 279 -2.29 -4.20 -7.77
C CYS A 279 -1.69 -5.29 -6.90
N SER A 280 -1.54 -5.00 -5.62
CA SER A 280 -1.31 -6.04 -4.62
C SER A 280 -2.46 -7.04 -4.62
N VAL A 281 -2.15 -8.31 -4.46
CA VAL A 281 -3.08 -9.44 -4.36
C VAL A 281 -2.45 -10.54 -3.48
N PRO A 282 -3.20 -11.54 -3.00
CA PRO A 282 -2.59 -12.69 -2.33
C PRO A 282 -1.53 -13.35 -3.22
N GLY A 283 -0.31 -13.45 -2.72
CA GLY A 283 0.86 -13.99 -3.42
C GLY A 283 1.83 -12.93 -3.96
N GLY A 284 1.45 -11.65 -4.04
CA GLY A 284 2.36 -10.58 -4.45
C GLY A 284 1.71 -9.43 -5.21
N MET A 285 2.43 -8.85 -6.18
CA MET A 285 1.98 -7.70 -6.98
C MET A 285 1.64 -8.16 -8.40
N MET A 286 0.37 -8.14 -8.77
CA MET A 286 -0.13 -8.58 -10.07
C MET A 286 -0.15 -7.42 -11.06
N LEU A 287 0.37 -7.65 -12.26
CA LEU A 287 0.10 -6.85 -13.44
C LEU A 287 -1.03 -7.53 -14.22
N MET A 288 -2.11 -6.79 -14.50
CA MET A 288 -3.29 -7.31 -15.18
C MET A 288 -3.90 -6.29 -16.14
N THR A 289 -4.67 -6.76 -17.11
CA THR A 289 -5.44 -5.89 -18.01
C THR A 289 -6.52 -5.12 -17.24
N PRO A 290 -7.16 -4.10 -17.85
CA PRO A 290 -8.27 -3.39 -17.22
C PRO A 290 -9.46 -4.30 -16.83
N GLU A 291 -9.54 -5.48 -17.44
CA GLU A 291 -10.54 -6.54 -17.23
C GLU A 291 -10.04 -7.65 -16.28
N ALA A 292 -8.94 -7.42 -15.55
CA ALA A 292 -8.33 -8.35 -14.60
C ALA A 292 -7.75 -9.65 -15.21
N GLU A 293 -7.42 -9.66 -16.51
CA GLU A 293 -6.64 -10.78 -17.07
C GLU A 293 -5.18 -10.69 -16.60
N PRO A 294 -4.62 -11.75 -15.98
CA PRO A 294 -3.28 -11.72 -15.42
C PRO A 294 -2.20 -11.69 -16.53
N LEU A 295 -1.20 -10.82 -16.37
CA LEU A 295 -0.06 -10.69 -17.27
C LEU A 295 1.24 -11.17 -16.63
N GLY A 296 1.42 -10.86 -15.35
CA GLY A 296 2.57 -11.30 -14.56
C GLY A 296 2.35 -11.06 -13.06
N LEU A 297 3.02 -11.85 -12.23
CA LEU A 297 2.98 -11.73 -10.78
C LEU A 297 4.39 -11.57 -10.23
N ILE A 298 4.62 -10.51 -9.46
CA ILE A 298 5.87 -10.30 -8.75
C ILE A 298 5.71 -10.88 -7.34
N GLU A 299 6.56 -11.84 -6.97
CA GLU A 299 6.46 -12.64 -5.74
C GLU A 299 7.73 -12.47 -4.90
N GLN A 300 7.60 -12.41 -3.58
CA GLN A 300 8.74 -12.41 -2.63
C GLN A 300 8.53 -13.30 -1.40
N GLY A 301 7.50 -14.16 -1.41
CA GLY A 301 7.15 -15.01 -0.25
C GLY A 301 6.52 -14.28 0.94
N ALA A 302 6.43 -12.95 0.90
CA ALA A 302 5.77 -12.09 1.89
C ALA A 302 4.88 -11.05 1.18
N PRO A 303 3.95 -10.39 1.89
CA PRO A 303 3.05 -9.41 1.29
C PRO A 303 3.81 -8.29 0.56
N ILE A 304 3.24 -7.82 -0.54
CA ILE A 304 3.64 -6.56 -1.19
C ILE A 304 2.47 -5.61 -1.04
N ALA A 305 2.60 -4.56 -0.23
CA ALA A 305 1.50 -3.70 0.16
C ALA A 305 1.10 -2.74 -0.97
N ASN A 306 2.08 -2.07 -1.60
CA ASN A 306 1.77 -0.95 -2.49
C ASN A 306 2.83 -0.77 -3.59
N CYS A 307 2.55 0.08 -4.59
CA CYS A 307 3.49 0.32 -5.70
C CYS A 307 3.43 1.75 -6.25
N ALA A 308 4.49 2.15 -6.96
CA ALA A 308 4.57 3.42 -7.66
C ALA A 308 5.42 3.31 -8.93
N PHE A 309 4.98 3.97 -10.00
CA PHE A 309 5.84 4.20 -11.15
C PHE A 309 6.80 5.37 -10.87
N GLY A 310 8.04 5.25 -11.33
CA GLY A 310 9.05 6.30 -11.19
C GLY A 310 10.14 6.23 -12.25
N GLU A 311 11.18 7.05 -12.07
CA GLU A 311 12.29 7.19 -13.03
C GLU A 311 11.85 7.50 -14.46
N GLY A 312 10.84 8.37 -14.61
CA GLY A 312 10.21 8.64 -15.91
C GLY A 312 9.53 7.40 -16.49
N GLY A 313 8.90 6.60 -15.62
CA GLY A 313 8.20 5.36 -15.93
C GLY A 313 9.08 4.20 -16.39
N ARG A 314 10.40 4.29 -16.18
CA ARG A 314 11.36 3.20 -16.39
C ARG A 314 11.50 2.26 -15.18
N ALA A 315 10.78 2.51 -14.09
CA ALA A 315 10.79 1.64 -12.93
C ALA A 315 9.42 1.54 -12.25
N LEU A 316 9.13 0.34 -11.76
CA LEU A 316 8.08 0.06 -10.78
C LEU A 316 8.75 -0.13 -9.42
N PHE A 317 8.37 0.70 -8.45
CA PHE A 317 8.77 0.56 -7.06
C PHE A 317 7.66 -0.14 -6.29
N MET A 318 8.01 -1.02 -5.36
CA MET A 318 7.04 -1.77 -4.56
C MET A 318 7.42 -1.73 -3.10
N ALA A 319 6.44 -1.42 -2.26
CA ALA A 319 6.57 -1.48 -0.81
C ALA A 319 6.22 -2.90 -0.36
N ALA A 320 7.22 -3.65 0.10
CA ALA A 320 7.16 -5.10 0.19
C ALA A 320 7.46 -5.59 1.61
N ASN A 321 6.47 -5.52 2.50
CA ASN A 321 6.63 -5.89 3.92
C ASN A 321 7.71 -5.02 4.62
N ASP A 322 8.94 -5.50 4.74
CA ASP A 322 10.04 -4.87 5.47
C ASP A 322 11.08 -4.17 4.58
N ARG A 323 10.80 -4.11 3.27
CA ARG A 323 11.74 -3.64 2.24
C ARG A 323 11.05 -2.87 1.11
N ILE A 324 11.86 -2.22 0.28
CA ILE A 324 11.42 -1.66 -1.01
C ILE A 324 12.06 -2.47 -2.14
N LEU A 325 11.24 -2.90 -3.09
CA LEU A 325 11.70 -3.49 -4.34
C LEU A 325 11.66 -2.45 -5.46
N ARG A 326 12.55 -2.62 -6.44
CA ARG A 326 12.50 -1.91 -7.72
C ARG A 326 12.54 -2.93 -8.85
N LEU A 327 11.71 -2.75 -9.85
CA LEU A 327 11.71 -3.54 -11.08
C LEU A 327 11.88 -2.60 -12.27
N ALA A 328 12.82 -2.92 -13.17
CA ALA A 328 13.00 -2.13 -14.39
C ALA A 328 11.84 -2.37 -15.36
N LEU A 329 11.38 -1.29 -15.97
CA LEU A 329 10.35 -1.28 -17.02
C LEU A 329 10.98 -0.89 -18.35
N ARG A 330 10.38 -1.33 -19.46
CA ARG A 330 10.81 -0.94 -20.79
C ARG A 330 10.66 0.58 -20.98
N PRO A 331 11.67 1.25 -21.56
CA PRO A 331 11.57 2.66 -21.91
C PRO A 331 10.34 2.93 -22.77
N GLY A 332 9.60 3.97 -22.40
CA GLY A 332 8.43 4.42 -23.15
C GLY A 332 7.25 3.46 -23.10
N TRP A 333 7.16 2.48 -22.19
CA TRP A 333 5.90 1.75 -21.91
C TRP A 333 5.00 2.50 -20.94
N GLN A 334 5.58 3.08 -19.90
CA GLN A 334 4.94 3.97 -18.93
C GLN A 334 5.78 5.24 -18.93
N GLY A 335 5.18 6.41 -19.14
CA GLY A 335 5.92 7.67 -19.31
C GLY A 335 6.75 7.69 -20.58
#